data_AF-A0A2G5F255-F1
#
_entry.id   AF-A0A2G5F255-F1
#
_cell.length_a   1.000
_cell.length_b   1.000
_cell.length_c   1.000
_cell.angle_alpha   90.00
_cell.angle_beta   90.00
_cell.angle_gamma   90.00
#
_symmetry.space_group_name_H-M   'P 1'
#
loop_
_entity.id
_entity.type
_entity.pdbx_description
1 polymer ?
#
loop_
_entity_poly.entity_id
_entity_poly.type
_entity_poly.pdbx_seq_one_letter_code
_entity_poly.pdbx_strand_id
1 'polypeptide(L)'
;MGEVKERGNDLIHCVSTLKEITAADIARVNTVSNTQLKVHCRSADDDLHEQIISYNHRSYWSFHVNFWYTTLFWCELEWVDPATKHVMRAKYDAFDASRVDDINRCDFCVCFSFLNRKHVYIQNDLSPDLPLRFYCQSKNEEIGEGTLAYKESFNWSFHSNIFHTPLFWCSMQWVDDELEHVMRKSFDVYDGSKEKCGCDKCVWYARQDGIYHRKSLFGENIEFVYGWETGKCNNVRYCHTPKLVRIQYTVVAKSQEK
;
A
#
# COMPACT_ATOMS: atom_id res chain seq x y z
N MET A 1 26.53 -11.02 -13.10
CA MET A 1 27.45 -9.89 -12.83
C MET A 1 26.80 -8.49 -13.04
N GLY A 2 25.53 -8.40 -13.49
CA GLY A 2 24.80 -7.13 -13.66
C GLY A 2 24.03 -6.64 -12.42
N GLU A 3 23.37 -7.54 -11.67
CA GLU A 3 22.51 -7.19 -10.52
C GLU A 3 23.22 -6.53 -9.32
N VAL A 4 24.54 -6.67 -9.21
CA VAL A 4 25.31 -6.06 -8.10
C VAL A 4 25.64 -4.59 -8.40
N LYS A 5 25.78 -4.23 -9.68
CA LYS A 5 26.16 -2.89 -10.12
C LYS A 5 24.97 -1.92 -10.10
N GLU A 6 23.78 -2.42 -10.45
CA GLU A 6 22.53 -1.64 -10.39
C GLU A 6 22.11 -1.36 -8.94
N ARG A 7 22.22 -2.33 -8.03
CA ARG A 7 21.94 -2.11 -6.60
C ARG A 7 22.84 -1.06 -5.95
N GLY A 8 24.11 -1.00 -6.34
CA GLY A 8 25.03 0.05 -5.90
C GLY A 8 24.56 1.44 -6.35
N ASN A 9 24.05 1.54 -7.57
CA ASN A 9 23.52 2.79 -8.11
C ASN A 9 22.18 3.18 -7.49
N ASP A 10 21.28 2.22 -7.22
CA ASP A 10 19.99 2.48 -6.55
C ASP A 10 20.20 2.96 -5.11
N LEU A 11 21.15 2.36 -4.39
CA LEU A 11 21.52 2.80 -3.04
C LEU A 11 22.15 4.20 -3.04
N ILE A 12 23.07 4.47 -3.98
CA ILE A 12 23.70 5.79 -4.13
C ILE A 12 22.66 6.85 -4.53
N HIS A 13 21.79 6.54 -5.49
CA HIS A 13 20.70 7.42 -5.93
C HIS A 13 19.72 7.67 -4.79
N CYS A 14 19.34 6.64 -4.04
CA CYS A 14 18.51 6.77 -2.86
C CYS A 14 19.17 7.70 -1.82
N VAL A 15 20.45 7.50 -1.49
CA VAL A 15 21.18 8.36 -0.56
C VAL A 15 21.34 9.81 -1.07
N SER A 16 21.50 10.04 -2.37
CA SER A 16 21.55 11.40 -2.94
C SER A 16 20.19 12.08 -2.99
N THR A 17 19.15 11.35 -3.38
CA THR A 17 17.77 11.83 -3.42
C THR A 17 17.24 12.13 -2.01
N LEU A 18 17.61 11.34 -1.00
CA LEU A 18 17.32 11.61 0.41
C LEU A 18 17.93 12.92 0.93
N LYS A 19 19.00 13.42 0.33
CA LYS A 19 19.57 14.73 0.71
C LYS A 19 18.82 15.91 0.10
N GLU A 20 18.12 15.70 -1.02
CA GLU A 20 17.44 16.77 -1.77
C GLU A 20 15.92 16.84 -1.49
N ILE A 21 15.31 15.74 -1.05
CA ILE A 21 13.84 15.58 -0.95
C ILE A 21 13.24 15.89 0.43
N THR A 22 14.04 16.31 1.41
CA THR A 22 13.63 16.34 2.82
C THR A 22 12.76 17.53 3.24
N ALA A 23 12.10 18.25 2.33
CA ALA A 23 11.20 19.37 2.65
C ALA A 23 9.75 19.02 2.30
N ALA A 24 8.91 18.79 3.32
CA ALA A 24 7.48 18.57 3.13
C ALA A 24 6.69 19.87 3.31
N ASP A 25 5.86 20.24 2.33
CA ASP A 25 5.06 21.47 2.38
C ASP A 25 3.70 21.21 3.05
N ILE A 26 3.52 21.71 4.28
CA ILE A 26 2.23 21.63 4.98
C ILE A 26 1.47 22.94 4.83
N ALA A 27 0.30 22.88 4.19
CA ALA A 27 -0.59 24.01 3.96
C ALA A 27 -1.75 24.06 4.97
N ARG A 28 -2.02 25.23 5.57
CA ARG A 28 -3.21 25.45 6.41
C ARG A 28 -3.96 26.70 6.03
N VAL A 29 -5.28 26.60 5.88
CA VAL A 29 -6.17 27.73 5.57
C VAL A 29 -6.90 28.15 6.85
N ASN A 30 -6.86 29.43 7.18
CA ASN A 30 -7.69 29.99 8.25
C ASN A 30 -9.14 30.18 7.74
N THR A 31 -10.05 29.31 8.16
CA THR A 31 -11.49 29.40 7.87
C THR A 31 -12.30 30.05 9.01
N VAL A 32 -11.64 30.47 10.10
CA VAL A 32 -12.28 31.04 11.28
C VAL A 32 -12.63 32.52 11.02
N SER A 33 -13.94 32.78 11.03
CA SER A 33 -14.64 34.08 10.86
C SER A 33 -13.79 35.35 11.02
N ASN A 34 -13.33 35.90 9.90
CA ASN A 34 -12.70 37.23 9.74
C ASN A 34 -11.69 37.64 10.84
N THR A 35 -11.01 36.67 11.45
CA THR A 35 -10.11 36.88 12.59
C THR A 35 -8.73 36.35 12.27
N GLN A 36 -7.71 36.96 12.86
CA GLN A 36 -6.33 36.50 12.77
C GLN A 36 -6.15 35.24 13.64
N LEU A 37 -5.64 34.17 13.03
CA LEU A 37 -5.34 32.92 13.71
C LEU A 37 -3.85 32.85 14.00
N LYS A 38 -3.48 32.80 15.28
CA LYS A 38 -2.10 32.64 15.71
C LYS A 38 -1.72 31.15 15.72
N VAL A 39 -0.82 30.85 14.81
CA VAL A 39 -0.01 29.68 14.48
C VAL A 39 1.24 29.44 15.32
N HIS A 40 1.32 28.56 16.31
CA HIS A 40 2.65 28.12 16.78
C HIS A 40 2.82 26.62 16.61
N CYS A 41 3.76 26.20 15.77
CA CYS A 41 4.08 24.81 15.51
C CYS A 41 5.53 24.53 15.91
N ARG A 42 5.76 23.45 16.66
CA ARG A 42 7.09 23.07 17.11
C ARG A 42 7.21 21.56 17.26
N SER A 43 8.43 21.05 17.13
CA SER A 43 8.80 19.68 17.46
C SER A 43 9.76 19.66 18.66
N ALA A 44 10.24 18.48 19.01
CA ALA A 44 11.31 18.33 20.00
C ALA A 44 12.66 18.88 19.49
N ASP A 45 12.86 18.89 18.17
CA ASP A 45 14.14 19.20 17.53
C ASP A 45 14.15 20.59 16.86
N ASP A 46 12.99 21.08 16.39
CA ASP A 46 12.86 22.30 15.58
C ASP A 46 11.66 23.17 16.00
N ASP A 47 11.84 24.49 16.01
CA ASP A 47 10.75 25.46 16.19
C ASP A 47 10.44 26.15 14.85
N LEU A 48 9.21 26.01 14.36
CA LEU A 48 8.77 26.57 13.07
C LEU A 48 8.30 28.02 13.17
N HIS A 49 8.58 28.65 14.32
CA HIS A 49 8.26 30.04 14.62
C HIS A 49 6.75 30.31 14.67
N GLU A 50 6.42 31.46 15.25
CA GLU A 50 5.04 31.91 15.37
C GLU A 50 4.57 32.59 14.07
N GLN A 51 3.37 32.21 13.60
CA GLN A 51 2.77 32.71 12.38
C GLN A 51 1.39 33.30 12.67
N ILE A 52 1.08 34.47 12.10
CA ILE A 52 -0.26 35.06 12.18
C ILE A 52 -0.94 34.91 10.82
N ILE A 53 -2.00 34.11 10.76
CA ILE A 53 -2.71 33.79 9.51
C ILE A 53 -4.00 34.61 9.43
N SER A 54 -4.05 35.54 8.48
CA SER A 54 -5.26 36.31 8.18
C SER A 54 -6.40 35.42 7.66
N TYR A 55 -7.63 35.90 7.74
CA TYR A 55 -8.80 35.17 7.24
C TYR A 55 -8.64 34.80 5.75
N ASN A 56 -8.95 33.55 5.41
CA ASN A 56 -8.82 32.97 4.08
C ASN A 56 -7.40 32.99 3.48
N HIS A 57 -6.38 33.29 4.29
CA HIS A 57 -4.99 33.11 3.91
C HIS A 57 -4.51 31.71 4.27
N ARG A 58 -3.50 31.28 3.51
CA ARG A 58 -2.80 30.02 3.73
C ARG A 58 -1.38 30.29 4.15
N SER A 59 -0.90 29.56 5.14
CA SER A 59 0.52 29.52 5.49
C SER A 59 1.12 28.17 5.12
N TYR A 60 2.41 28.20 4.82
CA TYR A 60 3.23 27.05 4.47
C TYR A 60 4.46 27.03 5.36
N TRP A 61 4.95 25.83 5.62
CA TRP A 61 6.22 25.60 6.27
C TRP A 61 6.75 24.26 5.79
N SER A 62 8.08 24.17 5.79
CA SER A 62 8.81 22.98 5.37
C SER A 62 9.83 22.64 6.45
N PHE A 63 10.06 21.35 6.66
CA PHE A 63 10.90 20.84 7.73
C PHE A 63 11.53 19.52 7.31
N HIS A 64 12.60 19.14 8.01
CA HIS A 64 13.29 17.88 7.81
C HIS A 64 12.85 16.86 8.86
N VAL A 65 12.57 15.63 8.42
CA VAL A 65 12.32 14.51 9.34
C VAL A 65 13.66 14.00 9.85
N ASN A 66 13.77 13.79 11.17
CA ASN A 66 14.99 13.26 11.78
C ASN A 66 15.25 11.80 11.34
N PHE A 67 16.52 11.41 11.35
CA PHE A 67 16.94 10.10 10.84
C PHE A 67 16.35 8.90 11.60
N TRP A 68 15.87 9.14 12.82
CA TRP A 68 15.31 8.10 13.70
C TRP A 68 13.78 7.98 13.59
N TYR A 69 13.14 8.79 12.73
CA TYR A 69 11.69 8.81 12.49
C TYR A 69 10.87 9.02 13.76
N THR A 70 11.37 9.86 14.67
CA THR A 70 10.67 10.26 15.90
C THR A 70 10.12 11.68 15.83
N THR A 71 10.26 12.36 14.69
CA THR A 71 9.81 13.74 14.52
C THR A 71 8.29 13.86 14.66
N LEU A 72 7.87 14.63 15.66
CA LEU A 72 6.49 15.00 15.92
C LEU A 72 6.41 16.52 15.96
N PHE A 73 5.58 17.12 15.11
CA PHE A 73 5.21 18.52 15.23
C PHE A 73 3.80 18.62 15.83
N TRP A 74 3.68 19.34 16.94
CA TRP A 74 2.39 19.75 17.47
C TRP A 74 2.21 21.25 17.29
N CYS A 75 0.98 21.67 17.06
CA CYS A 75 0.65 23.07 16.93
C CYS A 75 -0.36 23.52 17.97
N GLU A 76 -0.13 24.72 18.46
CA GLU A 76 -1.02 25.47 19.34
C GLU A 76 -1.62 26.62 18.51
N LEU A 77 -2.94 26.67 18.52
CA LEU A 77 -3.75 27.66 17.84
C LEU A 77 -4.31 28.62 18.89
N GLU A 78 -4.26 29.92 18.61
CA GLU A 78 -4.90 30.95 19.44
C GLU A 78 -5.67 31.93 18.55
N TRP A 79 -6.93 32.23 18.90
CA TRP A 79 -7.73 33.23 18.21
C TRP A 79 -8.73 33.89 19.18
N VAL A 80 -9.26 35.05 18.80
CA VAL A 80 -10.30 35.73 19.57
C VAL A 80 -11.66 35.38 18.97
N ASP A 81 -12.58 34.90 19.79
CA ASP A 81 -13.96 34.69 19.37
C ASP A 81 -14.62 36.05 19.07
N PRO A 82 -15.12 36.27 17.85
CA PRO A 82 -15.68 37.57 17.48
C PRO A 82 -16.99 37.89 18.21
N ALA A 83 -17.76 36.89 18.66
CA ALA A 83 -19.02 37.04 19.36
C ALA A 83 -18.84 37.23 20.86
N THR A 84 -17.98 36.43 21.49
CA THR A 84 -17.77 36.46 22.96
C THR A 84 -16.60 37.34 23.39
N LYS A 85 -15.73 37.74 22.44
CA LYS A 85 -14.46 38.46 22.70
C LYS A 85 -13.48 37.69 23.58
N HIS A 86 -13.70 36.40 23.80
CA HIS A 86 -12.81 35.55 24.58
C HIS A 86 -11.66 35.00 23.71
N VAL A 87 -10.51 34.77 24.35
CA VAL A 87 -9.37 34.10 23.71
C VAL A 87 -9.58 32.60 23.75
N MET A 88 -9.64 31.99 22.58
CA MET A 88 -9.79 30.56 22.36
C MET A 88 -8.43 29.94 22.04
N ARG A 89 -8.21 28.71 22.51
CA ARG A 89 -7.00 27.94 22.25
C ARG A 89 -7.32 26.51 21.85
N ALA A 90 -6.56 25.96 20.91
CA ALA A 90 -6.62 24.55 20.55
C ALA A 90 -5.22 23.99 20.33
N LYS A 91 -5.03 22.70 20.60
CA LYS A 91 -3.77 21.99 20.35
C LYS A 91 -4.04 20.74 19.54
N TYR A 92 -3.15 20.43 18.60
CA TYR A 92 -3.23 19.22 17.80
C TYR A 92 -1.87 18.83 17.22
N ASP A 93 -1.76 17.56 16.84
CA ASP A 93 -0.57 17.05 16.16
C ASP A 93 -0.66 17.36 14.67
N ALA A 94 0.28 18.15 14.20
CA ALA A 94 0.36 18.64 12.83
C ALA A 94 0.93 17.62 11.86
N PHE A 95 1.91 16.87 12.36
CA PHE A 95 2.68 15.88 11.65
C PHE A 95 3.26 14.93 12.68
N ASP A 96 3.23 13.64 12.39
CA ASP A 96 3.83 12.60 13.21
C ASP A 96 4.51 11.58 12.29
N ALA A 97 5.83 11.43 12.44
CA ALA A 97 6.61 10.50 11.63
C ALA A 97 6.17 9.03 11.81
N SER A 98 5.44 8.70 12.89
CA SER A 98 4.84 7.38 13.09
C SER A 98 3.53 7.17 12.31
N ARG A 99 2.88 8.24 11.82
CA ARG A 99 1.64 8.15 11.03
C ARG A 99 1.93 8.03 9.54
N VAL A 100 1.44 6.95 8.94
CA VAL A 100 1.68 6.62 7.52
C VAL A 100 1.18 7.70 6.56
N ASP A 101 0.02 8.30 6.83
CA ASP A 101 -0.49 9.37 5.96
C ASP A 101 0.37 10.63 6.00
N ASP A 102 1.01 10.90 7.13
CA ASP A 102 1.91 12.04 7.30
C ASP A 102 3.28 11.75 6.67
N ILE A 103 3.82 10.53 6.86
CA ILE A 103 5.08 10.15 6.20
C ILE A 103 4.91 9.95 4.70
N ASN A 104 3.75 9.56 4.18
CA ASN A 104 3.50 9.48 2.73
C ASN A 104 3.47 10.87 2.07
N ARG A 105 3.26 11.94 2.85
CA ARG A 105 3.41 13.34 2.39
C ARG A 105 4.88 13.78 2.37
N CYS A 106 5.78 13.01 2.97
CA CYS A 106 7.23 13.16 2.89
C CYS A 106 7.79 12.06 1.96
N ASP A 107 8.45 12.41 0.87
CA ASP A 107 8.91 11.45 -0.17
C ASP A 107 10.02 10.44 0.28
N PHE A 108 10.20 10.18 1.59
CA PHE A 108 11.12 9.20 2.19
C PHE A 108 10.76 7.74 1.91
N CYS A 109 9.46 7.42 1.77
CA CYS A 109 9.00 6.04 1.56
C CYS A 109 9.55 5.42 0.26
N VAL A 110 9.84 6.27 -0.72
CA VAL A 110 10.34 5.93 -2.04
C VAL A 110 11.61 5.09 -1.90
N CYS A 111 12.53 5.49 -1.03
CA CYS A 111 13.81 4.82 -0.80
C CYS A 111 13.68 3.43 -0.14
N PHE A 112 12.87 3.32 0.92
CA PHE A 112 12.68 2.04 1.62
C PHE A 112 11.95 1.02 0.73
N SER A 113 11.02 1.47 -0.11
CA SER A 113 10.32 0.62 -1.08
C SER A 113 11.19 0.08 -2.22
N PHE A 114 12.31 0.74 -2.55
CA PHE A 114 13.25 0.25 -3.56
C PHE A 114 14.26 -0.75 -3.00
N LEU A 115 14.66 -0.60 -1.74
CA LEU A 115 15.63 -1.50 -1.12
C LEU A 115 15.00 -2.82 -0.64
N ASN A 116 13.73 -2.80 -0.25
CA ASN A 116 13.05 -3.99 0.24
C ASN A 116 12.41 -4.81 -0.88
N ARG A 117 12.54 -6.12 -0.73
CA ARG A 117 11.83 -7.08 -1.56
C ARG A 117 10.34 -7.03 -1.22
N LYS A 118 9.51 -6.85 -2.23
CA LYS A 118 8.05 -6.88 -2.14
C LYS A 118 7.58 -8.31 -2.39
N HIS A 119 6.53 -8.72 -1.68
CA HIS A 119 5.94 -10.05 -1.77
C HIS A 119 4.44 -9.93 -2.01
N VAL A 120 3.95 -10.54 -3.08
CA VAL A 120 2.51 -10.59 -3.40
C VAL A 120 2.03 -12.02 -3.25
N TYR A 121 0.90 -12.18 -2.55
CA TYR A 121 0.26 -13.44 -2.26
C TYR A 121 -1.18 -13.43 -2.75
N ILE A 122 -1.59 -14.53 -3.37
CA ILE A 122 -2.97 -14.84 -3.72
C ILE A 122 -3.35 -16.08 -2.93
N GLN A 123 -4.37 -15.97 -2.11
CA GLN A 123 -4.80 -17.04 -1.22
C GLN A 123 -6.25 -17.40 -1.48
N ASN A 124 -6.51 -18.71 -1.58
CA ASN A 124 -7.87 -19.23 -1.65
C ASN A 124 -8.45 -19.35 -0.23
N ASP A 125 -9.49 -18.56 0.06
CA ASP A 125 -10.27 -18.57 1.30
C ASP A 125 -11.77 -18.76 1.02
N LEU A 126 -12.12 -19.45 -0.08
CA LEU A 126 -13.50 -19.72 -0.51
C LEU A 126 -14.18 -20.72 0.43
N SER A 127 -13.89 -22.00 0.24
CA SER A 127 -14.34 -23.12 1.08
C SER A 127 -13.53 -24.38 0.73
N PRO A 128 -13.55 -25.44 1.57
CA PRO A 128 -12.81 -26.69 1.33
C PRO A 128 -12.98 -27.32 -0.06
N ASP A 129 -14.17 -27.18 -0.66
CA ASP A 129 -14.53 -27.82 -1.93
C ASP A 129 -14.47 -26.88 -3.14
N LEU A 130 -14.10 -25.62 -2.93
CA LEU A 130 -14.07 -24.59 -3.98
C LEU A 130 -12.63 -24.24 -4.37
N PRO A 131 -12.13 -24.80 -5.49
CA PRO A 131 -10.82 -24.42 -6.00
C PRO A 131 -10.86 -23.03 -6.65
N LEU A 132 -9.79 -22.25 -6.44
CA LEU A 132 -9.62 -20.94 -7.07
C LEU A 132 -8.67 -21.07 -8.26
N ARG A 133 -9.13 -20.76 -9.47
CA ARG A 133 -8.24 -20.58 -10.62
C ARG A 133 -7.69 -19.16 -10.66
N PHE A 134 -6.41 -19.03 -10.96
CA PHE A 134 -5.77 -17.72 -11.12
C PHE A 134 -4.87 -17.69 -12.35
N TYR A 135 -4.69 -16.49 -12.89
CA TYR A 135 -3.72 -16.15 -13.93
C TYR A 135 -3.16 -14.76 -13.60
N CYS A 136 -1.84 -14.60 -13.60
CA CYS A 136 -1.18 -13.34 -13.27
C CYS A 136 -0.12 -12.95 -14.29
N GLN A 137 -0.04 -11.66 -14.57
CA GLN A 137 0.87 -11.12 -15.59
C GLN A 137 1.42 -9.73 -15.18
N SER A 138 2.60 -9.41 -15.71
CA SER A 138 3.18 -8.07 -15.69
C SER A 138 3.59 -7.67 -17.10
N LYS A 139 3.03 -6.59 -17.63
CA LYS A 139 3.22 -6.19 -19.05
C LYS A 139 2.96 -7.37 -20.01
N ASN A 140 4.02 -7.89 -20.64
CA ASN A 140 3.97 -9.02 -21.58
C ASN A 140 4.58 -10.30 -21.00
N GLU A 141 4.89 -10.33 -19.70
CA GLU A 141 5.54 -11.43 -19.01
C GLU A 141 4.55 -12.14 -18.07
N GLU A 142 4.40 -13.44 -18.28
CA GLU A 142 3.58 -14.28 -17.42
C GLU A 142 4.27 -14.52 -16.08
N ILE A 143 3.56 -14.26 -14.99
CA ILE A 143 4.05 -14.49 -13.62
C ILE A 143 3.66 -15.89 -13.14
N GLY A 144 2.47 -16.34 -13.51
CA GLY A 144 2.03 -17.71 -13.28
C GLY A 144 0.53 -17.89 -13.42
N GLU A 145 0.14 -19.14 -13.59
CA GLU A 145 -1.24 -19.58 -13.66
C GLU A 145 -1.42 -20.91 -12.92
N GLY A 146 -2.65 -21.20 -12.51
CA GLY A 146 -2.93 -22.47 -11.85
C GLY A 146 -4.27 -22.52 -11.14
N THR A 147 -4.39 -23.53 -10.29
CA THR A 147 -5.56 -23.76 -9.43
C THR A 147 -5.09 -23.97 -8.00
N LEU A 148 -5.65 -23.21 -7.06
CA LEU A 148 -5.35 -23.26 -5.64
C LEU A 148 -6.45 -24.04 -4.90
N ALA A 149 -6.06 -25.04 -4.13
CA ALA A 149 -6.92 -25.70 -3.16
C ALA A 149 -7.31 -24.73 -2.03
N TYR A 150 -8.29 -25.10 -1.21
CA TYR A 150 -8.66 -24.31 -0.04
C TYR A 150 -7.45 -24.09 0.89
N LYS A 151 -7.24 -22.84 1.33
CA LYS A 151 -6.10 -22.35 2.12
C LYS A 151 -4.74 -22.42 1.43
N GLU A 152 -4.66 -22.85 0.18
CA GLU A 152 -3.43 -22.76 -0.61
C GLU A 152 -3.18 -21.32 -1.07
N SER A 153 -1.91 -21.00 -1.32
CA SER A 153 -1.51 -19.68 -1.81
C SER A 153 -0.46 -19.76 -2.90
N PHE A 154 -0.63 -18.95 -3.93
CA PHE A 154 0.42 -18.62 -4.89
C PHE A 154 1.12 -17.31 -4.48
N ASN A 155 2.43 -17.22 -4.66
CA ASN A 155 3.17 -16.02 -4.32
C ASN A 155 4.41 -15.83 -5.20
N TRP A 156 4.82 -14.58 -5.33
CA TRP A 156 6.07 -14.20 -5.95
C TRP A 156 6.65 -12.99 -5.23
N SER A 157 7.91 -12.70 -5.53
CA SER A 157 8.62 -11.58 -4.93
C SER A 157 9.47 -10.85 -5.96
N PHE A 158 9.54 -9.54 -5.83
CA PHE A 158 10.30 -8.67 -6.74
C PHE A 158 10.91 -7.52 -5.94
N HIS A 159 11.88 -6.83 -6.54
CA HIS A 159 12.34 -5.53 -6.03
C HIS A 159 11.70 -4.44 -6.89
N SER A 160 11.31 -3.36 -6.24
CA SER A 160 10.93 -2.15 -6.98
C SER A 160 12.21 -1.54 -7.56
N ASN A 161 12.13 -0.91 -8.74
CA ASN A 161 13.27 -0.24 -9.36
C ASN A 161 12.93 1.25 -9.55
N ILE A 162 13.88 2.15 -9.28
CA ILE A 162 13.71 3.61 -9.45
C ILE A 162 13.29 3.99 -10.87
N PHE A 163 13.77 3.25 -11.88
CA PHE A 163 13.49 3.51 -13.30
C PHE A 163 12.28 2.75 -13.84
N HIS A 164 11.69 1.84 -13.05
CA HIS A 164 10.56 1.04 -13.47
C HIS A 164 9.54 0.86 -12.36
N THR A 165 8.35 1.41 -12.58
CA THR A 165 7.18 1.15 -11.76
C THR A 165 6.59 -0.21 -12.11
N PRO A 166 6.66 -1.23 -11.23
CA PRO A 166 6.08 -2.53 -11.53
C PRO A 166 4.55 -2.45 -11.44
N LEU A 167 3.88 -3.13 -12.37
CA LEU A 167 2.43 -3.27 -12.41
C LEU A 167 2.11 -4.73 -12.64
N PHE A 168 1.39 -5.33 -11.69
CA PHE A 168 0.95 -6.71 -11.75
C PHE A 168 -0.57 -6.76 -11.67
N TRP A 169 -1.18 -7.51 -12.57
CA TRP A 169 -2.61 -7.77 -12.56
C TRP A 169 -2.87 -9.26 -12.58
N CYS A 170 -3.98 -9.67 -11.98
CA CYS A 170 -4.40 -11.05 -11.96
C CYS A 170 -5.87 -11.17 -12.33
N SER A 171 -6.22 -12.30 -12.94
CA SER A 171 -7.57 -12.78 -13.08
C SER A 171 -7.78 -13.95 -12.12
N MET A 172 -8.85 -13.88 -11.35
CA MET A 172 -9.26 -14.93 -10.42
C MET A 172 -10.65 -15.40 -10.80
N GLN A 173 -10.90 -16.70 -10.70
CA GLN A 173 -12.22 -17.26 -10.95
C GLN A 173 -12.50 -18.53 -10.15
N TRP A 174 -13.76 -18.72 -9.78
CA TRP A 174 -14.31 -19.94 -9.19
C TRP A 174 -15.75 -20.14 -9.68
N VAL A 175 -16.32 -21.32 -9.44
CA VAL A 175 -17.68 -21.66 -9.87
C VAL A 175 -18.58 -21.84 -8.68
N ASP A 176 -19.69 -21.12 -8.70
CA ASP A 176 -20.80 -21.34 -7.79
C ASP A 176 -21.68 -22.43 -8.40
N ASP A 177 -21.55 -23.64 -7.88
CA ASP A 177 -22.30 -24.82 -8.36
C ASP A 177 -23.80 -24.70 -8.06
N GLU A 178 -24.22 -23.93 -7.04
CA GLU A 178 -25.64 -23.74 -6.70
C GLU A 178 -26.33 -22.80 -7.70
N LEU A 179 -25.60 -21.77 -8.14
CA LEU A 179 -26.09 -20.77 -9.09
C LEU A 179 -25.74 -21.10 -10.56
N GLU A 180 -24.96 -22.16 -10.81
CA GLU A 180 -24.38 -22.47 -12.12
C GLU A 180 -23.64 -21.27 -12.75
N HIS A 181 -23.03 -20.44 -11.90
CA HIS A 181 -22.42 -19.18 -12.30
C HIS A 181 -20.90 -19.25 -12.14
N VAL A 182 -20.20 -18.64 -13.09
CA VAL A 182 -18.77 -18.36 -12.95
C VAL A 182 -18.62 -17.01 -12.26
N MET A 183 -17.88 -17.03 -11.16
CA MET A 183 -17.50 -15.86 -10.39
C MET A 183 -16.10 -15.47 -10.84
N ARG A 184 -15.93 -14.29 -11.43
CA ARG A 184 -14.64 -13.84 -11.98
C ARG A 184 -14.33 -12.41 -11.56
N LYS A 185 -13.04 -12.12 -11.41
CA LYS A 185 -12.55 -10.74 -11.31
C LYS A 185 -11.16 -10.62 -11.89
N SER A 186 -10.92 -9.56 -12.65
CA SER A 186 -9.60 -9.17 -13.12
C SER A 186 -9.26 -7.78 -12.57
N PHE A 187 -8.09 -7.62 -11.96
CA PHE A 187 -7.70 -6.38 -11.28
C PHE A 187 -6.19 -6.30 -11.03
N ASP A 188 -5.71 -5.09 -10.75
CA ASP A 188 -4.33 -4.83 -10.36
C ASP A 188 -4.10 -5.33 -8.93
N VAL A 189 -3.24 -6.34 -8.79
CA VAL A 189 -2.85 -6.90 -7.48
C VAL A 189 -1.67 -6.15 -6.87
N TYR A 190 -0.95 -5.38 -7.68
CA TYR A 190 0.10 -4.46 -7.24
C TYR A 190 0.33 -3.40 -8.32
N ASP A 191 0.34 -2.13 -7.92
CA ASP A 191 0.66 -1.00 -8.80
C ASP A 191 1.64 -0.07 -8.09
N GLY A 192 2.91 -0.09 -8.49
CA GLY A 192 3.95 0.69 -7.85
C GLY A 192 3.73 2.21 -7.90
N SER A 193 2.87 2.72 -8.79
CA SER A 193 2.54 4.14 -8.86
C SER A 193 1.58 4.56 -7.75
N LYS A 194 0.70 3.63 -7.34
CA LYS A 194 -0.30 3.80 -6.28
C LYS A 194 0.22 3.30 -4.93
N GLU A 195 1.08 2.30 -4.94
CA GLU A 195 1.58 1.58 -3.77
C GLU A 195 3.01 1.96 -3.41
N LYS A 196 3.38 3.24 -3.64
CA LYS A 196 4.72 3.80 -3.40
C LYS A 196 5.32 3.38 -2.06
N CYS A 197 4.48 3.27 -1.02
CA CYS A 197 4.86 2.96 0.36
C CYS A 197 4.13 1.75 0.94
N GLY A 198 3.13 1.23 0.21
CA GLY A 198 1.96 0.64 0.86
C GLY A 198 2.06 -0.85 1.12
N CYS A 199 3.05 -1.56 0.57
CA CYS A 199 2.92 -3.01 0.52
C CYS A 199 4.23 -3.80 0.35
N ASP A 200 4.97 -4.05 1.44
CA ASP A 200 6.07 -5.04 1.45
C ASP A 200 5.55 -6.47 1.35
N LYS A 201 4.38 -6.71 1.94
CA LYS A 201 3.64 -7.97 1.83
C LYS A 201 2.17 -7.66 1.55
N CYS A 202 1.75 -7.99 0.34
CA CYS A 202 0.40 -7.82 -0.18
C CYS A 202 -0.28 -9.17 -0.19
N VAL A 203 -1.34 -9.33 0.58
CA VAL A 203 -2.08 -10.59 0.60
C VAL A 203 -3.50 -10.35 0.12
N TRP A 204 -3.84 -10.98 -1.00
CA TRP A 204 -5.16 -11.00 -1.59
C TRP A 204 -5.87 -12.30 -1.23
N TYR A 205 -7.05 -12.19 -0.64
CA TYR A 205 -7.88 -13.32 -0.23
C TYR A 205 -9.11 -13.39 -1.12
N ALA A 206 -9.30 -14.52 -1.80
CA ALA A 206 -10.55 -14.80 -2.50
C ALA A 206 -11.51 -15.50 -1.53
N ARG A 207 -12.63 -14.84 -1.22
CA ARG A 207 -13.75 -15.38 -0.43
C ARG A 207 -15.01 -15.43 -1.29
N GLN A 208 -16.01 -16.17 -0.84
CA GLN A 208 -17.22 -16.40 -1.65
C GLN A 208 -17.98 -15.09 -1.95
N ASP A 209 -17.98 -14.16 -1.00
CA ASP A 209 -18.62 -12.85 -1.12
C ASP A 209 -17.79 -11.82 -1.90
N GLY A 210 -16.48 -11.99 -1.98
CA GLY A 210 -15.60 -11.12 -2.76
C GLY A 210 -14.13 -11.28 -2.47
N ILE A 211 -13.37 -10.29 -2.90
CA ILE A 211 -11.91 -10.26 -2.81
C ILE A 211 -11.49 -9.24 -1.77
N TYR A 212 -10.64 -9.70 -0.85
CA TYR A 212 -10.12 -8.89 0.23
C TYR A 212 -8.63 -8.65 0.08
N HIS A 213 -8.14 -7.54 0.62
CA HIS A 213 -6.73 -7.19 0.60
C HIS A 213 -6.22 -6.88 2.01
N ARG A 214 -4.99 -7.31 2.29
CA ARG A 214 -4.24 -6.93 3.49
C ARG A 214 -2.86 -6.41 3.09
N LYS A 215 -2.54 -5.21 3.56
CA LYS A 215 -1.27 -4.51 3.31
C LYS A 215 -0.40 -4.51 4.56
N SER A 216 0.71 -5.24 4.54
CA SER A 216 1.46 -5.55 5.76
C SER A 216 2.23 -4.40 6.42
N LEU A 217 2.36 -3.21 5.82
CA LEU A 217 3.31 -2.25 6.37
C LEU A 217 2.81 -1.59 7.66
N PHE A 218 1.54 -1.16 7.77
CA PHE A 218 1.00 -0.61 9.03
C PHE A 218 -0.53 -0.76 9.19
N GLY A 219 -1.16 -1.67 8.43
CA GLY A 219 -2.58 -1.97 8.54
C GLY A 219 -2.82 -3.48 8.60
N GLU A 220 -3.22 -4.00 9.75
CA GLU A 220 -3.53 -5.44 9.89
C GLU A 220 -4.91 -5.82 9.35
N ASN A 221 -5.73 -4.82 9.01
CA ASN A 221 -7.10 -5.04 8.60
C ASN A 221 -7.17 -5.69 7.21
N ILE A 222 -8.03 -6.69 7.12
CA ILE A 222 -8.40 -7.35 5.88
C ILE A 222 -9.62 -6.59 5.35
N GLU A 223 -9.45 -5.86 4.26
CA GLU A 223 -10.49 -4.99 3.69
C GLU A 223 -11.16 -5.64 2.49
N PHE A 224 -12.49 -5.54 2.39
CA PHE A 224 -13.21 -5.93 1.18
C PHE A 224 -12.93 -4.90 0.08
N VAL A 225 -12.41 -5.35 -1.07
CA VAL A 225 -12.02 -4.44 -2.17
C VAL A 225 -12.92 -4.61 -3.38
N TYR A 226 -13.21 -5.86 -3.76
CA TYR A 226 -13.98 -6.14 -4.98
C TYR A 226 -15.05 -7.20 -4.74
N GLY A 227 -16.25 -6.95 -5.26
CA GLY A 227 -17.22 -8.00 -5.50
C GLY A 227 -16.88 -8.79 -6.77
N TRP A 228 -17.31 -10.04 -6.83
CA TRP A 228 -17.21 -10.88 -8.01
C TRP A 228 -18.12 -10.37 -9.13
N GLU A 229 -17.65 -10.49 -10.37
CA GLU A 229 -18.51 -10.37 -11.56
C GLU A 229 -19.08 -11.75 -11.87
N THR A 230 -20.39 -11.81 -12.15
CA THR A 230 -21.12 -13.07 -12.33
C THR A 230 -21.53 -13.25 -13.79
N GLY A 231 -21.37 -14.46 -14.31
CA GLY A 231 -21.91 -14.83 -15.62
C GLY A 231 -22.38 -16.27 -15.66
N LYS A 232 -23.42 -16.55 -16.45
CA LYS A 232 -23.88 -17.93 -16.69
C LYS A 232 -22.75 -18.78 -17.28
N CYS A 233 -22.56 -19.97 -16.75
CA CYS A 233 -21.63 -20.92 -17.34
C CYS A 233 -22.19 -21.47 -18.65
N ASN A 234 -21.72 -20.94 -19.79
CA ASN A 234 -22.16 -21.39 -21.11
C ASN A 234 -21.39 -22.62 -21.64
N ASN A 235 -20.30 -23.03 -20.97
CA ASN A 235 -19.49 -24.17 -21.40
C ASN A 235 -19.00 -25.01 -20.21
N VAL A 236 -19.73 -26.10 -19.97
CA VAL A 236 -19.60 -27.04 -18.85
C VAL A 236 -18.18 -27.59 -18.67
N ARG A 237 -17.42 -27.78 -19.75
CA ARG A 237 -16.03 -28.29 -19.68
C ARG A 237 -15.03 -27.30 -19.05
N TYR A 238 -15.31 -26.01 -19.13
CA TYR A 238 -14.44 -24.98 -18.54
C TYR A 238 -14.82 -24.62 -17.12
N CYS A 239 -16.09 -24.85 -16.74
CA CYS A 239 -16.63 -24.55 -15.42
C CYS A 239 -16.44 -25.69 -14.42
N HIS A 240 -16.51 -26.95 -14.86
CA HIS A 240 -16.11 -28.05 -13.98
C HIS A 240 -14.58 -28.10 -13.88
N THR A 241 -14.02 -27.43 -12.87
CA THR A 241 -12.73 -27.84 -12.33
C THR A 241 -12.84 -29.29 -11.90
N PRO A 242 -11.97 -30.20 -12.38
CA PRO A 242 -11.85 -31.50 -11.74
C PRO A 242 -11.61 -31.26 -10.25
N LYS A 243 -12.44 -31.86 -9.37
CA LYS A 243 -12.13 -31.90 -7.94
C LYS A 243 -10.66 -32.31 -7.83
N LEU A 244 -9.85 -31.53 -7.12
CA LEU A 244 -8.43 -31.82 -6.95
C LEU A 244 -8.29 -33.21 -6.33
N VAL A 245 -8.06 -34.22 -7.16
CA VAL A 245 -7.69 -35.55 -6.68
C VAL A 245 -6.27 -35.39 -6.16
N ARG A 246 -6.08 -35.64 -4.86
CA ARG A 246 -4.77 -35.61 -4.20
C ARG A 246 -3.84 -36.59 -4.90
N ILE A 247 -3.05 -36.14 -5.86
CA ILE A 247 -1.92 -36.91 -6.36
C ILE A 247 -0.77 -36.64 -5.40
N GLN A 248 -0.46 -37.61 -4.54
CA GLN A 248 0.76 -37.57 -3.74
C GLN A 248 1.96 -37.69 -4.67
N TYR A 249 2.68 -36.60 -4.90
CA TYR A 249 4.00 -36.68 -5.52
C TYR A 249 5.05 -36.87 -4.43
N THR A 250 5.71 -38.02 -4.43
CA THR A 250 6.91 -38.26 -3.65
C THR A 250 8.05 -37.44 -4.27
N VAL A 251 8.45 -36.36 -3.61
CA VAL A 251 9.64 -35.59 -4.03
C VAL A 251 10.87 -36.43 -3.72
N VAL A 252 11.46 -37.02 -4.76
CA VAL A 252 12.80 -37.62 -4.67
C VAL A 252 13.80 -36.48 -4.70
N ALA A 253 14.32 -36.11 -3.53
CA ALA A 253 15.44 -35.19 -3.42
C ALA A 253 16.67 -35.79 -4.11
N LYS A 254 17.15 -35.16 -5.19
CA LYS A 254 18.49 -35.44 -5.71
C LYS A 254 19.50 -34.71 -4.83
N SER A 255 20.31 -35.47 -4.09
CA SER A 255 21.53 -34.98 -3.47
C SER A 255 22.49 -34.50 -4.57
N GLN A 256 23.01 -33.28 -4.43
CA GLN A 256 24.21 -32.89 -5.15
C GLN A 256 25.41 -33.25 -4.27
N GLU A 257 26.17 -34.24 -4.72
CA GLU A 257 27.53 -34.51 -4.27
C GLU A 257 28.52 -33.65 -5.07
N LYS A 258 29.52 -33.17 -4.33
CA LYS A 258 30.78 -32.49 -4.71
C LYS A 258 30.75 -31.02 -5.09
#